data_AF-A0AAU7EL04-F1
#
_entry.id   AF-A0AAU7EL04-F1
#
_cell.length_a   1.000
_cell.length_b   1.000
_cell.length_c   1.000
_cell.angle_alpha   90.00
_cell.angle_beta   90.00
_cell.angle_gamma   90.00
#
_symmetry.space_group_name_H-M   'P 1'
#
loop_
_entity.id
_entity.type
_entity.pdbx_description
1 polymer ?
#
loop_
_entity_poly.entity_id
_entity_poly.type
_entity_poly.pdbx_seq_one_letter_code
_entity_poly.pdbx_strand_id
1 'polypeptide(L)'
;MESFILNIFAIIGVFVGGYQLFLFLAKNSEERKRTDDDVWELINNCNECRIYASYYDVSLDEIRNIQGFKKHRIELLKIINEPANRKEALESISEKKQIKLNQIKDFENKRKIGYKYENEIFEIFDTYYKLTQDEIIDGFMKKFSTNQTKATEIFQECYNNWLITKVNTRIPTDEVFYEVGFILDSDGYKLTQNDLTRKEWLKKNNKVLDHRINLANDLPF
;
A
#
# COMPACT_ATOMS: atom_id res chain seq x y z
N MET A 1 -46.96 -51.20 7.60
CA MET A 1 -47.68 -49.95 7.96
C MET A 1 -46.78 -49.02 8.78
N GLU A 2 -46.07 -49.52 9.79
CA GLU A 2 -45.14 -48.74 10.63
C GLU A 2 -43.97 -48.08 9.85
N SER A 3 -43.35 -48.78 8.91
CA SER A 3 -42.28 -48.22 8.06
C SER A 3 -42.74 -47.04 7.18
N PHE A 4 -43.99 -47.04 6.75
CA PHE A 4 -44.55 -45.97 5.92
C PHE A 4 -44.79 -44.70 6.75
N ILE A 5 -45.28 -44.88 7.98
CA ILE A 5 -45.50 -43.80 8.94
C ILE A 5 -44.14 -43.19 9.36
N LEU A 6 -43.12 -44.03 9.60
CA LEU A 6 -41.77 -43.57 9.95
C LEU A 6 -41.14 -42.73 8.83
N ASN A 7 -41.31 -43.15 7.56
CA ASN A 7 -40.82 -42.41 6.40
C ASN A 7 -41.54 -41.06 6.23
N ILE A 8 -42.85 -40.99 6.50
CA ILE A 8 -43.59 -39.73 6.48
C ILE A 8 -43.07 -38.76 7.55
N PHE A 9 -42.84 -39.23 8.78
CA PHE A 9 -42.27 -38.38 9.84
C PHE A 9 -40.84 -37.90 9.53
N ALA A 10 -40.02 -38.74 8.90
CA ALA A 10 -38.68 -38.35 8.45
C ALA A 10 -38.74 -37.26 7.36
N ILE A 11 -39.64 -37.39 6.38
CA ILE A 11 -39.84 -36.40 5.32
C ILE A 11 -40.34 -35.07 5.90
N ILE A 12 -41.30 -35.11 6.82
CA ILE A 12 -41.80 -33.92 7.53
C ILE A 12 -40.68 -33.27 8.34
N GLY A 13 -39.85 -34.06 9.03
CA GLY A 13 -38.71 -33.57 9.80
C GLY A 13 -37.66 -32.84 8.94
N VAL A 14 -37.33 -33.39 7.76
CA VAL A 14 -36.42 -32.75 6.81
C VAL A 14 -37.01 -31.44 6.27
N PHE A 15 -38.31 -31.40 5.97
CA PHE A 15 -38.98 -30.19 5.52
C PHE A 15 -39.01 -29.09 6.59
N VAL A 16 -39.34 -29.44 7.83
CA VAL A 16 -39.37 -28.49 8.95
C VAL A 16 -37.96 -27.97 9.27
N GLY A 17 -36.96 -28.85 9.27
CA GLY A 17 -35.56 -28.45 9.50
C GLY A 17 -35.01 -27.55 8.39
N GLY A 18 -35.29 -27.89 7.12
CA GLY A 18 -34.91 -27.06 5.97
C GLY A 18 -35.61 -25.69 5.99
N TYR A 19 -36.89 -25.64 6.36
CA TYR A 19 -37.65 -24.40 6.46
C TYR A 19 -37.14 -23.51 7.61
N GLN A 20 -36.81 -24.06 8.78
CA GLN A 20 -36.21 -23.30 9.87
C GLN A 20 -34.82 -22.77 9.52
N LEU A 21 -33.99 -23.55 8.82
CA LEU A 21 -32.69 -23.10 8.32
C LEU A 21 -32.86 -21.97 7.29
N PHE A 22 -33.82 -22.09 6.37
CA PHE A 22 -34.16 -21.04 5.42
C PHE A 22 -34.59 -19.75 6.13
N LEU A 23 -35.50 -19.83 7.11
CA LEU A 23 -35.93 -18.66 7.88
C LEU A 23 -34.78 -18.02 8.67
N PHE A 24 -33.89 -18.82 9.25
CA PHE A 24 -32.69 -18.32 9.94
C PHE A 24 -31.73 -17.61 8.98
N LEU A 25 -31.49 -18.18 7.80
CA LEU A 25 -30.65 -17.56 6.76
C LEU A 25 -31.29 -16.30 6.18
N ALA A 26 -32.61 -16.31 5.94
CA ALA A 26 -33.37 -15.16 5.47
C ALA A 26 -33.35 -14.01 6.50
N LYS A 27 -33.60 -14.31 7.79
CA LYS A 27 -33.54 -13.32 8.87
C LYS A 27 -32.13 -12.72 9.02
N ASN A 28 -31.08 -13.54 8.97
CA ASN A 28 -29.69 -13.05 9.00
C ASN A 28 -29.29 -12.27 7.74
N SER A 29 -29.92 -12.54 6.60
CA SER A 29 -29.76 -11.75 5.37
C SER A 29 -30.45 -10.40 5.51
N GLU A 30 -31.66 -10.38 6.06
CA GLU A 30 -32.48 -9.19 6.23
C GLU A 30 -31.91 -8.25 7.30
N GLU A 31 -31.43 -8.79 8.43
CA GLU A 31 -30.70 -8.02 9.44
C GLU A 31 -29.37 -7.46 8.90
N ARG A 32 -28.65 -8.21 8.06
CA ARG A 32 -27.45 -7.71 7.38
C ARG A 32 -27.77 -6.56 6.41
N LYS A 33 -28.77 -6.75 5.54
CA LYS A 33 -29.23 -5.69 4.62
C LYS A 33 -29.65 -4.43 5.36
N ARG A 34 -30.48 -4.57 6.40
CA ARG A 34 -30.94 -3.44 7.22
C ARG A 34 -29.79 -2.70 7.89
N THR A 35 -28.79 -3.44 8.38
CA THR A 35 -27.61 -2.79 8.97
C THR A 35 -26.73 -2.10 7.93
N ASP A 36 -26.64 -2.66 6.72
CA ASP A 36 -25.88 -2.04 5.63
C ASP A 36 -26.59 -0.76 5.14
N ASP A 37 -27.92 -0.78 5.03
CA ASP A 37 -28.76 0.38 4.69
C ASP A 37 -28.65 1.48 5.76
N ASP A 38 -28.72 1.14 7.05
CA ASP A 38 -28.56 2.09 8.16
C ASP A 38 -27.17 2.74 8.16
N VAL A 39 -26.11 1.97 7.88
CA VAL A 39 -24.72 2.47 7.78
C VAL A 39 -24.55 3.37 6.56
N TRP A 40 -25.20 3.04 5.44
CA TRP A 40 -25.20 3.86 4.23
C TRP A 40 -25.96 5.17 4.41
N GLU A 41 -27.10 5.14 5.09
CA GLU A 41 -27.86 6.33 5.45
C GLU A 41 -27.06 7.22 6.41
N LEU A 42 -26.34 6.63 7.37
CA LEU A 42 -25.41 7.33 8.26
C LEU A 42 -24.23 7.96 7.52
N ILE A 43 -23.59 7.24 6.59
CA ILE A 43 -22.50 7.80 5.77
C ILE A 43 -23.04 8.93 4.91
N ASN A 44 -24.22 8.81 4.29
CA ASN A 44 -24.75 9.87 3.43
C ASN A 44 -25.19 11.13 4.20
N ASN A 45 -25.65 10.97 5.45
CA ASN A 45 -26.19 12.07 6.25
C ASN A 45 -25.20 12.65 7.30
N CYS A 46 -24.02 12.06 7.50
CA CYS A 46 -23.00 12.55 8.43
C CYS A 46 -21.68 12.86 7.69
N ASN A 47 -21.32 14.14 7.62
CA ASN A 47 -20.10 14.61 6.95
C ASN A 47 -18.84 13.94 7.53
N GLU A 48 -18.85 13.65 8.83
CA GLU A 48 -17.75 13.03 9.56
C GLU A 48 -17.57 11.56 9.18
N CYS A 49 -18.68 10.83 8.95
CA CYS A 49 -18.65 9.46 8.43
C CYS A 49 -18.20 9.42 6.96
N ARG A 50 -18.55 10.43 6.15
CA ARG A 50 -18.04 10.58 4.76
C ARG A 50 -16.54 10.82 4.75
N ILE A 51 -16.05 11.68 5.64
CA ILE A 51 -14.62 11.98 5.79
C ILE A 51 -13.86 10.72 6.21
N TYR A 52 -14.36 9.94 7.17
CA TYR A 52 -13.75 8.68 7.57
C TYR A 52 -13.74 7.65 6.42
N ALA A 53 -14.89 7.42 5.75
CA ALA A 53 -14.99 6.49 4.62
C ALA A 53 -14.04 6.87 3.47
N SER A 54 -13.93 8.16 3.15
CA SER A 54 -13.01 8.68 2.12
C SER A 54 -11.52 8.53 2.50
N TYR A 55 -11.18 8.50 3.79
CA TYR A 55 -9.80 8.50 4.26
C TYR A 55 -9.12 7.12 4.20
N TYR A 56 -9.92 6.06 4.37
CA TYR A 56 -9.44 4.67 4.31
C TYR A 56 -9.50 4.08 2.90
N ASP A 57 -9.79 4.91 1.88
CA ASP A 57 -9.88 4.51 0.48
C ASP A 57 -10.72 3.26 0.26
N VAL A 58 -11.71 3.04 1.14
CA VAL A 58 -12.62 1.92 1.00
C VAL A 58 -13.52 2.31 -0.15
N SER A 59 -13.21 1.80 -1.34
CA SER A 59 -14.17 1.86 -2.42
C SER A 59 -15.49 1.30 -1.87
N LEU A 60 -16.60 1.91 -2.26
CA LEU A 60 -17.93 1.45 -1.82
C LEU A 60 -18.16 -0.04 -2.16
N ASP A 61 -17.37 -0.56 -3.11
CA ASP A 61 -17.29 -1.97 -3.49
C ASP A 61 -16.41 -2.84 -2.57
N GLU A 62 -15.34 -2.31 -1.94
CA GLU A 62 -14.51 -3.04 -0.97
C GLU A 62 -15.17 -3.21 0.40
N ILE A 63 -16.16 -2.37 0.73
CA ILE A 63 -17.02 -2.54 1.92
C ILE A 63 -17.73 -3.91 1.92
N ARG A 64 -17.95 -4.50 0.73
CA ARG A 64 -18.53 -5.85 0.59
C ARG A 64 -17.58 -6.99 0.98
N ASN A 65 -16.26 -6.74 1.12
CA ASN A 65 -15.30 -7.77 1.53
C ASN A 65 -15.04 -7.74 3.06
N ILE A 66 -15.64 -8.73 3.73
CA ILE A 66 -16.18 -8.69 5.11
C ILE A 66 -15.14 -8.67 6.25
N GLN A 67 -13.84 -8.88 6.04
CA GLN A 67 -12.90 -9.06 7.16
C GLN A 67 -12.31 -7.75 7.71
N GLY A 68 -11.95 -6.77 6.89
CA GLY A 68 -11.44 -5.47 7.36
C GLY A 68 -12.56 -4.60 7.98
N PHE A 69 -13.78 -4.73 7.45
CA PHE A 69 -14.92 -3.90 7.83
C PHE A 69 -15.40 -4.17 9.27
N LYS A 70 -15.29 -5.39 9.80
CA LYS A 70 -15.75 -5.70 11.17
C LYS A 70 -15.06 -4.88 12.25
N LYS A 71 -13.74 -4.65 12.14
CA LYS A 71 -12.98 -3.88 13.13
C LYS A 71 -13.35 -2.39 13.09
N HIS A 72 -13.40 -1.82 11.89
CA HIS A 72 -13.79 -0.41 11.68
C HIS A 72 -15.26 -0.13 12.01
N ARG A 73 -16.15 -1.09 11.73
CA ARG A 73 -17.58 -1.04 12.10
C ARG A 73 -17.81 -1.02 13.61
N ILE A 74 -17.03 -1.79 14.38
CA ILE A 74 -17.11 -1.79 15.85
C ILE A 74 -16.64 -0.44 16.42
N GLU A 75 -15.59 0.14 15.88
CA GLU A 75 -15.13 1.48 16.26
C GLU A 75 -16.17 2.55 15.91
N LEU A 76 -16.74 2.52 14.70
CA LEU A 76 -17.81 3.42 14.27
C LEU A 76 -19.05 3.34 15.19
N LEU A 77 -19.51 2.14 15.55
CA LEU A 77 -20.66 1.96 16.44
C LEU A 77 -20.40 2.43 17.88
N LYS A 78 -19.16 2.30 18.38
CA LYS A 78 -18.75 2.84 19.70
C LYS A 78 -18.72 4.37 19.72
N ILE A 79 -18.29 4.99 18.62
CA ILE A 79 -18.26 6.46 18.43
C ILE A 79 -19.69 7.03 18.36
N ILE A 80 -20.62 6.29 17.75
CA ILE A 80 -22.02 6.71 17.60
C ILE A 80 -22.74 6.73 18.95
N ASN A 81 -22.53 5.73 19.81
CA ASN A 81 -23.35 5.50 21.01
C ASN A 81 -22.90 6.26 22.28
N GLU A 82 -21.70 6.84 22.31
CA GLU A 82 -21.18 7.57 23.49
C GLU A 82 -20.55 8.93 23.12
N PRO A 83 -21.08 10.06 23.61
CA PRO A 83 -20.57 11.41 23.27
C PRO A 83 -19.10 11.66 23.62
N ALA A 84 -18.59 11.07 24.71
CA ALA A 84 -17.20 11.20 25.13
C ALA A 84 -16.25 10.47 24.17
N ASN A 85 -16.59 9.23 23.80
CA ASN A 85 -15.83 8.44 22.82
C ASN A 85 -15.84 9.08 21.42
N ARG A 86 -16.88 9.84 21.10
CA ARG A 86 -16.97 10.59 19.84
C ARG A 86 -15.90 11.67 19.75
N LYS A 87 -15.69 12.44 20.82
CA LYS A 87 -14.67 13.50 20.85
C LYS A 87 -13.26 12.93 20.73
N GLU A 88 -12.93 11.92 21.51
CA GLU A 88 -11.61 11.27 21.51
C GLU A 88 -11.29 10.60 20.16
N ALA A 89 -12.27 9.94 19.55
CA ALA A 89 -12.09 9.36 18.22
C ALA A 89 -11.91 10.42 17.13
N LEU A 90 -12.63 11.56 17.21
CA LEU A 90 -12.46 12.67 16.27
C LEU A 90 -11.07 13.31 16.39
N GLU A 91 -10.57 13.47 17.60
CA GLU A 91 -9.19 13.95 17.85
C GLU A 91 -8.18 12.96 17.27
N SER A 92 -8.33 11.65 17.52
CA SER A 92 -7.47 10.61 16.94
C SER A 92 -7.52 10.55 15.40
N ILE A 93 -8.70 10.73 14.80
CA ILE A 93 -8.86 10.79 13.33
C ILE A 93 -8.15 12.03 12.77
N SER A 94 -8.33 13.18 13.43
CA SER A 94 -7.69 14.44 13.04
C SER A 94 -6.17 14.33 13.11
N GLU A 95 -5.63 13.75 14.19
CA GLU A 95 -4.19 13.49 14.34
C GLU A 95 -3.67 12.54 13.26
N LYS A 96 -4.35 11.42 13.02
CA LYS A 96 -3.98 10.47 11.95
C LYS A 96 -3.98 11.14 10.58
N LYS A 97 -4.99 11.98 10.29
CA LYS A 97 -5.07 12.76 9.06
C LYS A 97 -3.88 13.71 8.94
N GLN A 98 -3.51 14.40 10.02
CA GLN A 98 -2.37 15.30 10.02
C GLN A 98 -1.06 14.54 9.78
N ILE A 99 -0.89 13.36 10.38
CA ILE A 99 0.27 12.48 10.15
C ILE A 99 0.37 12.09 8.68
N LYS A 100 -0.73 11.65 8.05
CA LYS A 100 -0.73 11.25 6.63
C LYS A 100 -0.48 12.46 5.71
N LEU A 101 -1.05 13.62 6.00
CA LEU A 101 -0.76 14.85 5.25
C LEU A 101 0.72 15.24 5.36
N ASN A 102 1.32 15.09 6.55
CA ASN A 102 2.75 15.34 6.73
C ASN A 102 3.61 14.33 5.97
N GLN A 103 3.22 13.05 5.93
CA GLN A 103 3.90 12.02 5.13
C GLN A 103 3.83 12.32 3.62
N ILE A 104 2.66 12.72 3.11
CA ILE A 104 2.51 13.12 1.71
C ILE A 104 3.44 14.29 1.39
N LYS A 105 3.42 15.34 2.21
CA LYS A 105 4.32 16.50 2.04
C LYS A 105 5.80 16.12 2.07
N ASP A 106 6.17 15.21 2.95
CA ASP A 106 7.54 14.68 3.02
C ASP A 106 7.94 13.97 1.72
N PHE A 107 7.07 13.13 1.17
CA PHE A 107 7.32 12.46 -0.11
C PHE A 107 7.39 13.44 -1.28
N GLU A 108 6.52 14.46 -1.30
CA GLU A 108 6.58 15.51 -2.32
C GLU A 108 7.91 16.26 -2.27
N ASN A 109 8.39 16.60 -1.08
CA ASN A 109 9.67 17.29 -0.91
C ASN A 109 10.84 16.40 -1.36
N LYS A 110 10.84 15.13 -0.99
CA LYS A 110 11.85 14.16 -1.44
C LYS A 110 11.82 13.97 -2.96
N ARG A 111 10.63 13.91 -3.58
CA ARG A 111 10.50 13.82 -5.05
C ARG A 111 11.05 15.05 -5.76
N LYS A 112 10.83 16.25 -5.21
CA LYS A 112 11.43 17.50 -5.74
C LYS A 112 12.95 17.48 -5.73
N ILE A 113 13.55 16.90 -4.68
CA ILE A 113 15.01 16.67 -4.63
C ILE A 113 15.40 15.65 -5.71
N GLY A 114 14.58 14.61 -5.91
CA GLY A 114 14.71 13.63 -6.98
C GLY A 114 14.94 14.23 -8.37
N TYR A 115 14.28 15.33 -8.72
CA TYR A 115 14.46 15.98 -10.03
C TYR A 115 15.90 16.44 -10.32
N LYS A 116 16.71 16.66 -9.28
CA LYS A 116 18.12 17.04 -9.44
C LYS A 116 19.00 15.85 -9.86
N TYR A 117 18.61 14.64 -9.50
CA TYR A 117 19.47 13.45 -9.58
C TYR A 117 18.83 12.29 -10.36
N GLU A 118 17.57 12.38 -10.76
CA GLU A 118 16.81 11.25 -11.28
C GLU A 118 17.45 10.62 -12.51
N ASN A 119 17.88 11.43 -13.48
CA ASN A 119 18.45 10.90 -14.71
C ASN A 119 19.82 10.29 -14.46
N GLU A 120 20.65 10.90 -13.62
CA GLU A 120 21.96 10.37 -13.25
C GLU A 120 21.83 9.07 -12.46
N ILE A 121 20.88 8.98 -11.53
CA ILE A 121 20.58 7.75 -10.80
C ILE A 121 20.14 6.65 -11.77
N PHE A 122 19.22 6.95 -12.71
CA PHE A 122 18.79 5.96 -13.70
C PHE A 122 19.93 5.51 -14.61
N GLU A 123 20.83 6.41 -14.99
CA GLU A 123 21.99 6.08 -15.82
C GLU A 123 23.06 5.29 -15.06
N ILE A 124 23.25 5.53 -13.76
CA ILE A 124 24.19 4.78 -12.91
C ILE A 124 23.68 3.35 -12.70
N PHE A 125 22.40 3.22 -12.33
CA PHE A 125 21.77 1.91 -12.17
C PHE A 125 21.55 1.21 -13.50
N ASP A 126 21.33 1.96 -14.58
CA ASP A 126 21.06 1.47 -15.92
C ASP A 126 20.04 0.32 -15.92
N THR A 127 20.44 -0.83 -16.46
CA THR A 127 19.65 -2.06 -16.46
C THR A 127 19.78 -2.85 -15.16
N TYR A 128 20.77 -2.58 -14.30
CA TYR A 128 21.02 -3.35 -13.08
C TYR A 128 19.99 -3.08 -12.00
N TYR A 129 19.31 -4.12 -11.54
CA TYR A 129 18.34 -3.97 -10.46
C TYR A 129 19.00 -3.49 -9.15
N LYS A 130 20.21 -3.96 -8.86
CA LYS A 130 20.95 -3.66 -7.63
C LYS A 130 22.41 -3.36 -7.89
N LEU A 131 22.96 -2.44 -7.09
CA LEU A 131 24.37 -2.08 -7.06
C LEU A 131 24.87 -2.01 -5.61
N THR A 132 26.16 -2.23 -5.41
CA THR A 132 26.86 -1.94 -4.16
C THR A 132 27.05 -0.44 -3.97
N GLN A 133 27.39 -0.02 -2.75
CA GLN A 133 27.67 1.40 -2.48
C GLN A 133 28.83 1.92 -3.33
N ASP A 134 29.90 1.14 -3.48
CA ASP A 134 31.11 1.56 -4.20
C ASP A 134 30.82 1.76 -5.69
N GLU A 135 30.05 0.86 -6.32
CA GLU A 135 29.61 1.02 -7.71
C GLU A 135 28.80 2.31 -7.93
N ILE A 136 27.92 2.65 -6.97
CA ILE A 136 27.11 3.86 -7.04
C ILE A 136 27.98 5.11 -6.87
N ILE A 137 28.91 5.11 -5.90
CA ILE A 137 29.85 6.21 -5.67
C ILE A 137 30.73 6.43 -6.92
N ASP A 138 31.26 5.36 -7.51
CA ASP A 138 32.02 5.42 -8.76
C ASP A 138 31.17 5.99 -9.91
N GLY A 139 29.91 5.57 -9.98
CA GLY A 139 28.92 6.13 -10.90
C GLY A 139 28.77 7.65 -10.74
N PHE A 140 28.59 8.14 -9.51
CA PHE A 140 28.48 9.56 -9.22
C PHE A 140 29.76 10.33 -9.49
N MET A 141 30.93 9.78 -9.16
CA MET A 141 32.23 10.38 -9.50
C MET A 141 32.34 10.62 -11.00
N LYS A 142 31.96 9.62 -11.81
CA LYS A 142 31.98 9.71 -13.29
C LYS A 142 30.94 10.71 -13.81
N LYS A 143 29.69 10.64 -13.35
CA LYS A 143 28.59 11.51 -13.83
C LYS A 143 28.81 12.98 -13.51
N PHE A 144 29.31 13.27 -12.30
CA PHE A 144 29.51 14.65 -11.83
C PHE A 144 30.95 15.14 -11.95
N SER A 145 31.86 14.33 -12.51
CA SER A 145 33.29 14.65 -12.61
C SER A 145 33.87 15.15 -11.27
N THR A 146 33.59 14.40 -10.21
CA THR A 146 33.86 14.80 -8.82
C THR A 146 34.74 13.78 -8.08
N ASN A 147 35.20 14.14 -6.89
CA ASN A 147 36.01 13.25 -6.05
C ASN A 147 35.13 12.35 -5.16
N GLN A 148 35.75 11.35 -4.53
CA GLN A 148 35.06 10.36 -3.71
C GLN A 148 34.29 10.99 -2.54
N THR A 149 34.85 12.01 -1.88
CA THR A 149 34.18 12.71 -0.76
C THR A 149 32.85 13.31 -1.20
N LYS A 150 32.86 14.09 -2.29
CA LYS A 150 31.65 14.71 -2.83
C LYS A 150 30.66 13.69 -3.39
N ALA A 151 31.15 12.63 -4.04
CA ALA A 151 30.27 11.55 -4.50
C ALA A 151 29.59 10.81 -3.33
N THR A 152 30.29 10.64 -2.21
CA THR A 152 29.73 10.08 -0.98
C THR A 152 28.67 10.99 -0.37
N GLU A 153 28.89 12.31 -0.39
CA GLU A 153 27.90 13.30 0.05
C GLU A 153 26.63 13.24 -0.83
N ILE A 154 26.78 13.16 -2.16
CA ILE A 154 25.65 13.00 -3.10
C ILE A 154 24.91 11.69 -2.82
N PHE A 155 25.64 10.60 -2.63
CA PHE A 155 25.03 9.31 -2.27
C PHE A 155 24.22 9.40 -0.98
N GLN A 156 24.77 10.02 0.07
CA GLN A 156 24.08 10.20 1.35
C GLN A 156 22.84 11.09 1.20
N GLU A 157 22.91 12.16 0.40
CA GLU A 157 21.75 12.99 0.09
C GLU A 157 20.67 12.17 -0.63
N CYS A 158 21.04 11.37 -1.63
CA CYS A 158 20.12 10.50 -2.35
C CYS A 158 19.49 9.43 -1.44
N TYR A 159 20.28 8.85 -0.54
CA TYR A 159 19.83 7.83 0.42
C TYR A 159 18.87 8.42 1.46
N ASN A 160 19.22 9.56 2.07
CA ASN A 160 18.39 10.22 3.08
C ASN A 160 17.04 10.68 2.52
N ASN A 161 17.00 11.00 1.23
CA ASN A 161 15.77 11.39 0.52
C ASN A 161 15.08 10.22 -0.19
N TRP A 162 15.49 8.97 0.07
CA TRP A 162 14.86 7.75 -0.46
C TRP A 162 14.81 7.70 -2.00
N LEU A 163 15.76 8.36 -2.64
CA LEU A 163 16.00 8.25 -4.08
C LEU A 163 16.78 6.96 -4.41
N ILE A 164 17.57 6.50 -3.44
CA ILE A 164 18.26 5.21 -3.41
C ILE A 164 17.93 4.54 -2.08
N THR A 165 17.59 3.26 -2.10
CA THR A 165 17.20 2.52 -0.89
C THR A 165 18.05 1.29 -0.69
N LYS A 166 18.45 1.06 0.57
CA LYS A 166 19.17 -0.15 0.97
C LYS A 166 18.23 -1.34 0.86
N VAL A 167 18.68 -2.39 0.18
CA VAL A 167 17.93 -3.64 0.05
C VAL A 167 18.11 -4.44 1.34
N ASN A 168 17.00 -4.76 2.01
CA ASN A 168 17.01 -5.70 3.13
C ASN A 168 16.89 -7.12 2.58
N THR A 169 18.02 -7.77 2.31
CA THR A 169 18.03 -9.19 1.99
C THR A 169 17.84 -10.01 3.27
N ARG A 170 16.97 -11.04 3.21
CA ARG A 170 16.81 -12.02 4.30
C ARG A 170 17.99 -12.98 4.40
N ILE A 171 18.80 -13.03 3.35
CA ILE A 171 20.00 -13.86 3.28
C ILE A 171 21.15 -12.97 3.76
N PRO A 172 21.88 -13.37 4.82
CA PRO A 172 23.08 -12.67 5.23
C PRO A 172 24.11 -12.78 4.10
N THR A 173 24.27 -11.70 3.37
CA THR A 173 25.38 -11.47 2.46
C THR A 173 26.33 -10.49 3.15
N ASP A 174 27.63 -10.69 2.99
CA ASP A 174 28.63 -9.74 3.52
C ASP A 174 28.57 -8.39 2.77
N GLU A 175 27.98 -8.39 1.57
CA GLU A 175 27.75 -7.21 0.75
C GLU A 175 26.37 -6.59 0.97
N VAL A 176 26.37 -5.27 1.08
CA VAL A 176 25.16 -4.44 1.17
C VAL A 176 24.82 -3.89 -0.22
N PHE A 177 23.61 -4.20 -0.68
CA PHE A 177 23.09 -3.73 -1.96
C PHE A 177 22.07 -2.61 -1.80
N TYR A 178 21.97 -1.80 -2.84
CA TYR A 178 21.04 -0.70 -2.98
C TYR A 178 20.25 -0.84 -4.28
N GLU A 179 19.06 -0.27 -4.30
CA GLU A 179 18.19 -0.16 -5.47
C GLU A 179 17.71 1.28 -5.65
N VAL A 180 17.16 1.60 -6.82
CA VAL A 180 16.47 2.87 -7.04
C VAL A 180 15.26 2.93 -6.11
N GLY A 181 15.18 4.01 -5.34
CA GLY A 181 14.15 4.18 -4.33
C GLY A 181 12.76 4.35 -4.93
N PHE A 182 11.75 3.92 -4.18
CA PHE A 182 10.35 3.92 -4.58
C PHE A 182 9.83 5.29 -5.02
N ILE A 183 10.39 6.38 -4.51
CA ILE A 183 10.06 7.76 -4.91
C ILE A 183 10.34 8.00 -6.40
N LEU A 184 11.32 7.32 -6.98
CA LEU A 184 11.69 7.41 -8.39
C LEU A 184 11.18 6.24 -9.25
N ASP A 185 10.71 5.17 -8.61
CA ASP A 185 10.32 3.93 -9.31
C ASP A 185 8.80 3.77 -9.47
N SER A 186 8.00 4.33 -8.55
CA SER A 186 6.54 4.16 -8.53
C SER A 186 5.79 5.39 -9.06
N ASP A 187 4.79 5.15 -9.91
CA ASP A 187 3.87 6.17 -10.42
C ASP A 187 3.09 6.89 -9.30
N GLY A 188 2.92 6.25 -8.14
CA GLY A 188 2.20 6.81 -6.98
C GLY A 188 2.90 8.00 -6.32
N TYR A 189 4.18 8.25 -6.63
CA TYR A 189 4.96 9.38 -6.09
C TYR A 189 5.22 10.49 -7.12
N LYS A 190 4.62 10.40 -8.32
CA LYS A 190 4.67 11.48 -9.30
C LYS A 190 3.95 12.73 -8.79
N LEU A 191 4.58 13.89 -8.94
CA LEU A 191 3.95 15.20 -8.72
C LEU A 191 3.32 15.75 -10.00
N THR A 192 3.87 15.38 -11.16
CA THR A 192 3.37 15.79 -12.46
C THR A 192 3.30 14.61 -13.42
N GLN A 193 2.52 14.74 -14.50
CA GLN A 193 2.46 13.70 -15.54
C GLN A 193 3.77 13.53 -16.32
N ASN A 194 4.65 14.53 -16.27
CA ASN A 194 5.94 14.50 -16.96
C ASN A 194 7.06 13.88 -16.13
N ASP A 195 6.79 13.59 -14.85
CA ASP A 195 7.74 12.96 -13.95
C ASP A 195 8.20 11.64 -14.52
N LEU A 196 9.52 11.47 -14.60
CA LEU A 196 10.12 10.28 -15.15
C LEU A 196 10.26 9.21 -14.05
N THR A 197 9.62 8.06 -14.23
CA THR A 197 9.95 6.87 -13.42
C THR A 197 11.07 6.06 -14.05
N ARG A 198 11.76 5.23 -13.25
CA ARG A 198 12.76 4.30 -13.78
C ARG A 198 12.19 3.41 -14.89
N LYS A 199 10.98 2.90 -14.71
CA LYS A 199 10.26 2.09 -15.70
C LYS A 199 10.07 2.85 -17.03
N GLU A 200 9.69 4.12 -16.97
CA GLU A 200 9.53 4.95 -18.16
C GLU A 200 10.87 5.29 -18.80
N TRP A 201 11.91 5.57 -18.01
CA TRP A 201 13.25 5.80 -18.50
C TRP A 201 13.81 4.58 -19.24
N LEU A 202 13.66 3.39 -18.68
CA LEU A 202 14.06 2.13 -19.34
C LEU A 202 13.35 1.95 -20.69
N LYS A 203 12.03 2.19 -20.73
CA LYS A 203 11.25 2.15 -21.97
C LYS A 203 11.73 3.17 -23.01
N LYS A 204 11.95 4.43 -22.61
CA LYS A 204 12.45 5.49 -23.50
C LYS A 204 13.83 5.15 -24.10
N ASN A 205 14.64 4.38 -23.37
CA ASN A 205 15.98 3.98 -23.78
C ASN A 205 16.05 2.58 -24.43
N ASN A 206 14.92 1.92 -24.71
CA ASN A 206 14.87 0.55 -25.23
C ASN A 206 15.62 -0.48 -24.37
N LYS A 207 15.55 -0.32 -23.05
CA LYS A 207 16.22 -1.17 -22.05
C LYS A 207 15.20 -1.99 -21.27
N VAL A 208 15.65 -3.16 -20.80
CA VAL A 208 14.88 -4.04 -19.91
C VAL A 208 15.65 -4.19 -18.61
N LEU A 209 14.92 -4.16 -17.50
CA LEU A 209 15.50 -4.33 -16.17
C LEU A 209 16.10 -5.74 -16.05
N ASP A 210 17.39 -5.81 -15.75
CA ASP A 210 18.08 -7.04 -15.41
C ASP A 210 18.00 -7.28 -13.91
N HIS A 211 17.32 -8.35 -13.52
CA HIS A 211 17.19 -8.76 -12.12
C HIS A 211 18.45 -9.42 -11.56
N ARG A 212 19.48 -9.64 -12.39
CA ARG A 212 20.81 -10.06 -11.93
C ARG A 212 21.48 -8.93 -11.17
N ILE A 213 22.20 -9.30 -10.12
CA ILE A 213 23.08 -8.37 -9.39
C ILE A 213 24.29 -8.12 -10.28
N ASN A 214 24.71 -6.86 -10.43
CA ASN A 214 26.01 -6.59 -11.02
C ASN A 214 27.07 -7.08 -10.04
N LEU A 215 27.60 -8.26 -10.27
CA LEU A 215 28.83 -8.69 -9.63
C LEU A 215 29.93 -8.26 -10.59
N ALA A 216 30.37 -7.01 -10.47
CA ALA A 216 31.59 -6.58 -11.12
C ALA A 216 32.78 -7.28 -10.45
N ASN A 217 33.03 -8.53 -10.85
CA ASN A 217 34.30 -9.24 -10.85
C ASN A 217 34.05 -10.64 -11.39
N ASP A 218 34.11 -10.78 -12.71
CA ASP A 218 34.64 -11.98 -13.36
C ASP A 218 34.81 -11.68 -14.85
N LEU A 219 36.04 -11.32 -15.23
CA LEU A 219 36.79 -11.89 -16.36
C LEU A 219 38.27 -11.50 -16.16
N PRO A 220 39.25 -12.39 -16.42
CA PRO A 220 39.21 -13.36 -17.53
C PRO A 220 39.49 -14.82 -17.14
N PHE A 221 38.90 -15.74 -17.90
CA PHE A 221 39.58 -16.97 -18.32
C PHE A 221 40.07 -16.78 -19.75
#